data_AF-A0AA44MT61-F1
#
_entry.id   AF-A0AA44MT61-F1
#
_cell.length_a   1.000
_cell.length_b   1.000
_cell.length_c   1.000
_cell.angle_alpha   90.00
_cell.angle_beta   90.00
_cell.angle_gamma   90.00
#
_symmetry.space_group_name_H-M   'P 1'
#
loop_
_entity.id
_entity.type
_entity.pdbx_description
1 polymer ?
#
loop_
_entity_poly.entity_id
_entity_poly.type
_entity_poly.pdbx_seq_one_letter_code
_entity_poly.pdbx_strand_id
1 'polypeptide(L)'
;AELLFDLGDLPGAADREVGDPEELAALQRAFTASSWAARTPAAVEVPFEMPIGDTVVRGRIDAVFVDPDGGATVVDWKTGKPPHGPAAMRQAA
;
A
#
# COMPACT_ATOMS: atom_id res chain seq x y z
N ALA A 1 -12.14 -10.73 22.19
CA ALA A 1 -10.98 -11.26 21.47
C ALA A 1 -9.76 -10.65 22.13
N GLU A 2 -8.92 -11.49 22.72
CA GLU A 2 -7.71 -11.10 23.45
C GLU A 2 -6.60 -10.92 22.40
N LEU A 3 -6.09 -9.70 22.26
CA LEU A 3 -4.97 -9.38 21.36
C LEU A 3 -3.73 -10.08 21.93
N LEU A 4 -3.40 -11.24 21.35
CA LEU A 4 -2.37 -12.16 21.84
C LEU A 4 -0.93 -11.62 21.72
N PHE A 5 -0.73 -10.44 21.12
CA PHE A 5 0.57 -9.77 21.08
C PHE A 5 0.37 -8.25 21.18
N ASP A 6 1.10 -7.60 22.09
CA ASP A 6 1.30 -6.15 22.03
C ASP A 6 2.15 -5.84 20.79
N LEU A 7 1.97 -4.65 20.21
CA LEU A 7 2.66 -4.22 18.98
C LEU A 7 4.19 -4.30 19.12
N GLY A 8 4.70 -4.20 20.35
CA GLY A 8 6.11 -4.33 20.70
C GLY A 8 6.67 -5.76 20.75
N ASP A 9 5.81 -6.79 20.80
CA ASP A 9 6.23 -8.20 20.93
C ASP A 9 6.34 -8.92 19.57
N LEU A 10 6.00 -8.23 18.48
CA LEU A 10 6.10 -8.81 17.14
C LEU A 10 7.56 -8.87 16.69
N PRO A 11 8.07 -10.03 16.23
CA PRO A 11 9.41 -10.11 15.63
C PRO A 11 9.50 -9.18 14.42
N GLY A 12 10.44 -8.23 14.45
CA GLY A 12 10.57 -7.12 13.49
C GLY A 12 10.04 -5.76 13.98
N ALA A 13 9.36 -5.71 15.14
CA ALA A 13 8.95 -4.44 15.77
C ALA A 13 10.15 -3.61 16.26
N ALA A 14 11.24 -4.27 16.65
CA ALA A 14 12.48 -3.64 17.10
C ALA A 14 13.38 -3.12 15.94
N ASP A 15 13.16 -3.61 14.72
CA ASP A 15 13.96 -3.23 13.53
C ASP A 15 13.33 -2.06 12.76
N ARG A 16 12.17 -1.58 13.20
CA ARG A 16 11.57 -0.37 12.66
C ARG A 16 12.30 0.80 13.30
N GLU A 17 13.37 1.28 12.65
CA GLU A 17 13.69 2.71 12.75
C GLU A 17 12.36 3.43 12.62
N VAL A 18 11.90 4.05 13.71
CA VAL A 18 10.74 4.91 13.67
C VAL A 18 11.15 6.00 12.69
N GLY A 19 10.72 5.87 11.43
CA GLY A 19 11.08 6.78 10.36
C GLY A 19 10.88 8.21 10.84
N ASP A 20 11.73 9.13 10.35
CA ASP A 20 11.74 10.53 10.76
C ASP A 20 10.30 11.04 10.98
N PRO A 21 9.93 11.48 12.20
CA PRO A 21 8.58 11.95 12.50
C PRO A 21 8.08 13.01 11.50
N GLU A 22 8.99 13.81 10.95
CA GLU A 22 8.67 14.78 9.91
C GLU A 22 8.28 14.11 8.58
N GLU A 23 9.00 13.06 8.19
CA GLU A 23 8.70 12.24 7.01
C GLU A 23 7.35 11.52 7.17
N LEU A 24 7.08 10.94 8.33
CA LEU A 24 5.78 10.33 8.63
C LEU A 24 4.65 11.35 8.53
N ALA A 25 4.84 12.54 9.10
CA ALA A 25 3.84 13.61 9.02
C ALA A 25 3.64 14.09 7.56
N ALA A 26 4.68 14.09 6.74
CA ALA A 26 4.58 14.40 5.32
C ALA A 26 3.77 13.33 4.55
N LEU A 27 4.01 12.05 4.82
CA LEU A 27 3.24 10.95 4.23
C LEU A 27 1.76 11.00 4.63
N GLN A 28 1.45 11.27 5.90
CA GLN A 28 0.07 11.43 6.38
C GLN A 28 -0.63 12.61 5.69
N ARG A 29 0.04 13.75 5.54
CA ARG A 29 -0.50 14.91 4.81
C ARG A 29 -0.76 14.58 3.34
N ALA A 30 0.17 13.90 2.67
CA ALA A 30 0.01 13.50 1.29
C ALA A 30 -1.17 12.56 1.10
N PHE A 31 -1.32 11.55 1.98
CA PHE A 31 -2.47 10.65 1.97
C PHE A 31 -3.77 11.42 2.19
N THR A 32 -3.85 12.24 3.24
CA THR A 32 -5.07 12.97 3.63
C THR A 32 -5.51 13.98 2.57
N ALA A 33 -4.57 14.53 1.80
CA ALA A 33 -4.87 15.42 0.68
C ALA A 33 -5.29 14.68 -0.61
N SER A 34 -5.10 13.36 -0.68
CA SER A 34 -5.49 12.56 -1.83
C SER A 34 -7.01 12.34 -1.89
N SER A 35 -7.53 12.09 -3.08
CA SER A 35 -8.95 11.72 -3.26
C SER A 35 -9.33 10.43 -2.54
N TRP A 36 -8.36 9.55 -2.27
CA TRP A 36 -8.56 8.26 -1.62
C TRP A 36 -8.91 8.39 -0.13
N ALA A 37 -8.42 9.43 0.55
CA ALA A 37 -8.70 9.63 1.97
C ALA A 37 -10.19 9.87 2.27
N ALA A 38 -10.93 10.42 1.32
CA ALA A 38 -12.37 10.68 1.44
C ALA A 38 -13.25 9.52 0.96
N ARG A 39 -12.66 8.47 0.37
CA ARG A 39 -13.40 7.33 -0.18
C ARG A 39 -13.29 6.13 0.76
N THR A 40 -14.38 5.35 0.83
CA THR A 40 -14.35 4.05 1.49
C THR A 40 -13.95 2.98 0.47
N PRO A 41 -12.86 2.24 0.67
CA PRO A 41 -12.51 1.12 -0.19
C PRO A 41 -13.54 0.00 -0.06
N ALA A 42 -13.82 -0.70 -1.15
CA ALA A 42 -14.63 -1.91 -1.16
C ALA A 42 -13.88 -3.11 -0.55
N ALA A 43 -12.56 -3.14 -0.71
CA ALA A 43 -11.70 -4.16 -0.11
C ALA A 43 -10.29 -3.59 0.16
N VAL A 44 -9.62 -4.14 1.17
CA VAL A 44 -8.29 -3.71 1.64
C VAL A 44 -7.43 -4.95 1.88
N GLU A 45 -6.14 -4.89 1.55
CA GLU A 45 -5.16 -5.97 1.76
C GLU A 45 -5.61 -7.33 1.15
N VAL A 46 -6.09 -7.29 -0.09
CA VAL A 46 -6.66 -8.47 -0.77
C VAL A 46 -5.54 -9.33 -1.37
N PRO A 47 -5.32 -10.58 -0.91
CA PRO A 47 -4.35 -11.47 -1.54
C PRO A 47 -4.86 -11.97 -2.89
N PHE A 48 -3.95 -12.19 -3.84
CA PHE A 48 -4.27 -12.81 -5.12
C PHE A 48 -3.17 -13.76 -5.59
N GLU A 49 -3.58 -14.76 -6.37
CA GLU A 49 -2.69 -15.61 -7.15
C GLU A 49 -3.20 -15.63 -8.59
N MET A 50 -2.32 -15.35 -9.54
CA MET A 50 -2.65 -15.27 -10.96
C MET A 50 -1.65 -16.08 -11.78
N PRO A 51 -2.05 -17.20 -12.40
CA PRO A 51 -1.21 -17.92 -13.34
C PRO A 51 -1.09 -17.13 -14.65
N ILE A 52 0.14 -16.94 -15.11
CA ILE A 52 0.51 -16.33 -16.38
C ILE A 52 1.45 -17.30 -17.12
N GLY A 53 0.91 -18.04 -18.08
CA GLY A 53 1.62 -19.17 -18.69
C GLY A 53 2.03 -20.19 -17.62
N ASP A 54 3.31 -20.52 -17.56
CA ASP A 54 3.87 -21.47 -16.59
C ASP A 54 4.30 -20.81 -15.25
N THR A 55 4.07 -19.50 -15.10
CA THR A 55 4.45 -18.75 -13.88
C THR A 55 3.23 -18.37 -13.07
N VAL A 56 3.28 -18.50 -11.74
CA VAL A 56 2.23 -17.99 -10.84
C VAL A 56 2.70 -16.69 -10.21
N VAL A 57 2.00 -15.59 -10.48
CA VAL A 57 2.22 -14.30 -9.83
C VAL A 57 1.37 -14.24 -8.58
N ARG A 58 2.02 -14.01 -7.44
CA ARG A 58 1.36 -13.84 -6.14
C ARG A 58 1.57 -12.43 -5.66
N GLY A 59 0.53 -11.84 -5.10
CA GLY A 59 0.62 -10.50 -4.58
C GLY A 59 -0.52 -10.17 -3.63
N ARG A 60 -0.54 -8.91 -3.22
CA ARG A 60 -1.60 -8.34 -2.42
C ARG A 60 -1.93 -6.96 -2.95
N ILE A 61 -3.21 -6.68 -3.06
CA ILE A 61 -3.73 -5.38 -3.43
C ILE A 61 -3.95 -4.60 -2.13
N ASP A 62 -3.38 -3.40 -2.03
CA ASP A 62 -3.54 -2.60 -0.82
C ASP A 62 -4.99 -2.12 -0.67
N ALA A 63 -5.61 -1.59 -1.75
CA ALA A 63 -7.03 -1.30 -1.75
C ALA A 63 -7.71 -1.34 -3.13
N VAL A 64 -9.01 -1.62 -3.10
CA VAL A 64 -9.91 -1.60 -4.26
C VAL A 64 -11.05 -0.63 -3.97
N PHE A 65 -11.27 0.31 -4.88
CA PHE A 65 -12.38 1.27 -4.81
C PHE A 65 -13.33 1.02 -5.99
N VAL A 66 -14.63 0.97 -5.72
CA VAL A 66 -15.64 0.90 -6.78
C VAL A 66 -15.97 2.32 -7.24
N ASP A 67 -16.03 2.51 -8.54
CA ASP A 67 -16.37 3.78 -9.19
C ASP A 67 -17.88 3.83 -9.50
N PRO A 68 -18.50 5.02 -9.56
CA PRO A 68 -19.95 5.15 -9.71
C PRO A 68 -20.53 4.55 -11.00
N ASP A 69 -19.69 4.37 -12.02
CA ASP A 69 -20.03 3.77 -13.31
C ASP A 69 -19.96 2.24 -13.31
N GLY A 70 -19.66 1.62 -12.16
CA GLY A 70 -19.50 0.18 -12.01
C GLY A 70 -18.08 -0.32 -12.29
N GLY A 71 -17.14 0.58 -12.60
CA GLY A 71 -15.71 0.28 -12.65
C GLY A 71 -15.09 0.05 -11.28
N ALA A 72 -13.84 -0.38 -11.26
CA ALA A 72 -13.04 -0.45 -10.05
C ALA A 72 -11.64 0.11 -10.29
N THR A 73 -11.16 0.89 -9.33
CA THR A 73 -9.78 1.37 -9.28
C THR A 73 -9.01 0.62 -8.19
N VAL A 74 -7.90 0.00 -8.57
CA VAL A 74 -6.94 -0.64 -7.66
C VAL A 74 -5.85 0.36 -7.29
N VAL A 75 -5.58 0.51 -6.00
CA VAL A 75 -4.57 1.42 -5.46
C VAL A 75 -3.52 0.61 -4.71
N ASP A 76 -2.25 0.96 -4.94
CA ASP A 76 -1.06 0.53 -4.20
C ASP A 76 -0.36 1.80 -3.70
N TRP A 77 -0.11 1.87 -2.39
CA TRP A 77 0.51 3.05 -1.78
C TRP A 77 2.02 2.86 -1.68
N LYS A 78 2.75 3.82 -2.23
CA LYS A 78 4.21 3.90 -2.09
C LYS A 78 4.59 5.09 -1.22
N THR A 79 5.47 4.84 -0.26
CA THR A 79 6.08 5.87 0.60
C THR A 79 7.49 6.26 0.17
N GLY A 80 8.06 5.55 -0.79
CA GLY A 80 9.40 5.80 -1.31
C GLY A 80 9.49 7.04 -2.20
N LYS A 81 10.72 7.49 -2.47
CA LYS A 81 10.98 8.61 -3.39
C LYS A 81 10.47 8.27 -4.79
N PRO A 82 9.85 9.23 -5.50
CA PRO A 82 9.50 9.05 -6.90
C PRO A 82 10.73 8.60 -7.71
N PRO A 83 10.54 7.71 -8.69
CA PRO A 83 11.63 7.28 -9.55
C PRO A 83 12.18 8.47 -10.34
N HIS A 84 13.50 8.62 -10.37
CA HIS A 84 14.16 9.67 -11.14
C HIS A 84 14.91 9.09 -12.34
N GLY A 85 14.59 9.62 -13.53
CA GLY A 85 15.23 9.27 -14.80
C GLY A 85 14.54 8.11 -15.55
N PRO A 86 14.83 7.97 -16.86
CA PRO A 86 14.04 7.11 -17.76
C PRO A 86 14.05 5.62 -17.38
N ALA A 87 15.12 5.13 -16.74
CA ALA A 87 15.24 3.74 -16.32
C ALA A 87 14.40 3.44 -15.07
N ALA A 88 14.44 4.34 -14.08
CA ALA A 88 13.68 4.18 -12.85
C ALA A 88 12.16 4.32 -13.09
N MET A 89 11.76 5.21 -14.00
CA MET A 89 10.35 5.36 -14.38
C MET A 89 9.76 4.10 -15.02
N ARG A 90 10.57 3.32 -15.77
CA ARG A 90 10.13 2.04 -16.36
C ARG A 90 9.92 0.93 -15.34
N GLN A 91 10.55 1.01 -14.17
CA GLN A 91 10.43 0.02 -13.10
C GLN A 91 9.29 0.31 -12.12
N ALA A 92 8.71 1.52 -12.21
CA ALA A 92 7.65 1.96 -11.31
C ALA A 92 6.25 1.95 -11.93
N ALA A 93 6.15 1.59 -13.22
CA ALA A 93 4.92 1.31 -13.94
C ALA A 93 4.68 -0.20 -13.98
#